data_AF-A0A1B6AC75-F1
#
_entry.id   AF-A0A1B6AC75-F1
#
_cell.length_a   1.000
_cell.length_b   1.000
_cell.length_c   1.000
_cell.angle_alpha   90.00
_cell.angle_beta   90.00
_cell.angle_gamma   90.00
#
_symmetry.space_group_name_H-M   'P 1'
#
loop_
_entity.id
_entity.type
_entity.pdbx_description
1 polymer ?
#
loop_
_entity_poly.entity_id
_entity_poly.type
_entity_poly.pdbx_seq_one_letter_code
_entity_poly.pdbx_strand_id
1 'polypeptide(L)'
;MEYGAFMSGVGRVGQFPPHTPGIPSAGVELAVRERRLADMWLSRRRIAGVVAGVAAACGAISACGAPSGDEGGGKGGATASASPTKMGPRGLGGKLFDGIWTFDDHTLTVDGEEVHAPENASPWMEFRDDGTVAGNYGCTPFRVKAELKATTLTLGDELPALPPPTATPAPPDEATSCPPPEKKSPELSNFEAKFKKFFHRGQLKITEKKFEQYSAASPPTSPQLRNEHGDVATLEIVRSPDIFETTFQLYQWMEYDHAEPLRSVKDTAFVFHRDGTVTGNLGCNDFTAKVYFNGSHLFFRDARLTTHRTCAAQNMADEKFVLETLQRSLNYFYAGTGGGIYMRDDVGSEYRATGLQFRPATDTDQ
;
A
#
# COMPACT_ATOMS: atom_id res chain seq x y z
N MET A 1 7.18 -48.46 -46.04
CA MET A 1 7.68 -49.33 -44.96
C MET A 1 6.60 -49.35 -43.88
N GLU A 2 5.78 -50.42 -43.91
CA GLU A 2 5.39 -51.30 -42.76
C GLU A 2 5.41 -50.71 -41.33
N TYR A 3 4.49 -50.94 -40.38
CA TYR A 3 3.27 -51.74 -40.10
C TYR A 3 2.47 -50.90 -39.03
N GLY A 4 1.16 -50.94 -38.79
CA GLY A 4 0.21 -52.05 -38.67
C GLY A 4 0.10 -52.55 -37.21
N ALA A 5 -0.98 -52.22 -36.48
CA ALA A 5 -1.58 -52.96 -35.32
C ALA A 5 -2.55 -52.06 -34.51
N PHE A 6 -3.59 -52.51 -33.81
CA PHE A 6 -4.50 -53.67 -33.85
C PHE A 6 -5.68 -53.34 -32.90
N MET A 7 -6.81 -54.02 -33.10
CA MET A 7 -8.11 -53.85 -32.43
C MET A 7 -8.22 -54.29 -30.95
N SER A 8 -9.14 -53.62 -30.23
CA SER A 8 -10.18 -54.12 -29.29
C SER A 8 -9.82 -54.81 -27.96
N GLY A 9 -10.54 -54.43 -26.89
CA GLY A 9 -10.56 -55.13 -25.60
C GLY A 9 -11.45 -54.49 -24.53
N VAL A 10 -12.70 -54.96 -24.45
CA VAL A 10 -13.70 -54.70 -23.38
C VAL A 10 -13.30 -55.43 -22.08
N GLY A 11 -13.50 -54.81 -20.90
CA GLY A 11 -13.41 -55.59 -19.65
C GLY A 11 -13.52 -54.85 -18.31
N ARG A 12 -14.75 -54.84 -17.77
CA ARG A 12 -15.12 -54.99 -16.34
C ARG A 12 -14.83 -53.90 -15.29
N VAL A 13 -15.95 -53.28 -14.93
CA VAL A 13 -16.41 -52.90 -13.58
C VAL A 13 -15.93 -53.89 -12.49
N GLY A 14 -15.29 -53.33 -11.46
CA GLY A 14 -15.03 -53.99 -10.18
C GLY A 14 -15.61 -53.13 -9.05
N GLN A 15 -16.49 -53.74 -8.26
CA GLN A 15 -17.28 -53.18 -7.18
C GLN A 15 -17.09 -54.09 -5.97
N PHE A 16 -16.70 -53.57 -4.80
CA PHE A 16 -16.78 -54.21 -3.45
C PHE A 16 -16.28 -53.19 -2.38
N PRO A 17 -16.62 -53.33 -1.07
CA PRO A 17 -17.92 -53.09 -0.43
C PRO A 17 -17.77 -52.17 0.83
N PRO A 18 -18.83 -51.91 1.63
CA PRO A 18 -18.80 -50.92 2.71
C PRO A 18 -18.35 -51.52 4.04
N HIS A 19 -17.66 -50.73 4.86
CA HIS A 19 -17.40 -51.05 6.27
C HIS A 19 -17.68 -49.84 7.19
N THR A 20 -18.75 -49.98 7.96
CA THR A 20 -18.92 -49.41 9.30
C THR A 20 -19.05 -50.57 10.28
N PRO A 21 -18.49 -50.47 11.49
CA PRO A 21 -19.37 -50.24 12.66
C PRO A 21 -18.76 -49.40 13.82
N GLY A 22 -19.61 -48.57 14.45
CA GLY A 22 -19.80 -48.48 15.93
C GLY A 22 -18.77 -47.82 16.86
N ILE A 23 -18.95 -46.51 17.16
CA ILE A 23 -19.24 -45.85 18.49
C ILE A 23 -18.45 -46.34 19.74
N PRO A 24 -17.83 -45.45 20.58
CA PRO A 24 -18.59 -44.46 21.36
C PRO A 24 -18.05 -43.04 21.54
N SER A 25 -19.04 -42.16 21.70
CA SER A 25 -19.03 -40.83 22.29
C SER A 25 -18.48 -40.82 23.72
N ALA A 26 -17.49 -39.98 23.99
CA ALA A 26 -17.21 -39.41 25.29
C ALA A 26 -16.74 -37.97 25.09
N GLY A 27 -17.46 -37.04 25.72
CA GLY A 27 -17.23 -35.60 25.59
C GLY A 27 -15.86 -35.18 26.12
N VAL A 28 -15.26 -34.21 25.43
CA VAL A 28 -14.19 -33.40 26.01
C VAL A 28 -14.79 -32.03 26.31
N GLU A 29 -15.23 -31.93 27.56
CA GLU A 29 -15.58 -30.72 28.27
C GLU A 29 -14.32 -29.83 28.34
N LEU A 30 -14.29 -28.74 27.56
CA LEU A 30 -13.23 -27.74 27.65
C LEU A 30 -13.51 -26.85 28.85
N ALA A 31 -12.85 -27.21 29.95
CA ALA A 31 -12.88 -26.50 31.22
C ALA A 31 -12.53 -25.01 31.05
N VAL A 32 -13.51 -24.17 31.36
CA VAL A 32 -13.34 -22.76 31.71
C VAL A 32 -12.43 -22.69 32.93
N ARG A 33 -11.22 -22.16 32.77
CA ARG A 33 -10.33 -21.88 33.90
C ARG A 33 -10.33 -20.39 34.18
N GLU A 34 -11.19 -19.99 35.11
CA GLU A 34 -11.04 -18.76 35.88
C GLU A 34 -9.64 -18.72 36.51
N ARG A 35 -8.92 -17.61 36.33
CA ARG A 35 -7.91 -17.16 37.29
C ARG A 35 -8.29 -15.79 37.80
N ARG A 36 -8.73 -15.79 39.06
CA ARG A 36 -8.84 -14.61 39.91
C ARG A 36 -7.48 -13.94 40.07
N LEU A 37 -7.52 -12.62 39.88
CA LEU A 37 -7.01 -11.57 40.77
C LEU A 37 -5.90 -11.98 41.75
N ALA A 38 -4.72 -11.37 41.56
CA ALA A 38 -3.86 -10.96 42.66
C ALA A 38 -3.61 -9.47 42.51
N ASP A 39 -4.14 -8.72 43.47
CA ASP A 39 -3.93 -7.30 43.69
C ASP A 39 -2.44 -6.97 43.78
N MET A 40 -2.02 -5.90 43.12
CA MET A 40 -0.79 -5.21 43.50
C MET A 40 -1.05 -3.73 43.70
N TRP A 41 -0.77 -3.36 44.94
CA TRP A 41 -0.91 -2.09 45.63
C TRP A 41 -0.22 -0.91 44.94
N LEU A 42 -0.94 0.23 44.97
CA LEU A 42 -0.48 1.59 45.31
C LEU A 42 0.99 1.97 45.02
N SER A 43 1.17 2.83 44.03
CA SER A 43 2.12 3.95 44.14
C SER A 43 1.51 5.23 43.58
N ARG A 44 0.81 5.96 44.46
CA ARG A 44 0.52 7.39 44.26
C ARG A 44 1.80 8.16 44.57
N ARG A 45 2.43 8.79 43.57
CA ARG A 45 3.37 9.89 43.80
C ARG A 45 3.07 11.08 42.90
N ARG A 46 2.37 12.03 43.52
CA ARG A 46 2.56 13.49 43.54
C ARG A 46 2.83 14.19 42.19
N ILE A 47 1.78 14.82 41.69
CA ILE A 47 1.82 16.00 40.83
C ILE A 47 2.52 17.13 41.61
N ALA A 48 3.63 17.63 41.08
CA ALA A 48 4.21 18.91 41.46
C ALA A 48 4.26 19.77 40.19
N GLY A 49 3.44 20.81 40.17
CA GLY A 49 3.42 21.80 39.10
C GLY A 49 4.65 22.71 39.19
N VAL A 50 5.17 23.08 38.02
CA VAL A 50 5.99 24.27 37.85
C VAL A 50 5.45 25.01 36.63
N VAL A 51 4.69 26.07 36.91
CA VAL A 51 4.38 27.14 35.96
C VAL A 51 5.48 28.18 36.14
N ALA A 52 6.27 28.43 35.11
CA ALA A 52 7.16 29.59 35.04
C ALA A 52 6.81 30.36 33.77
N GLY A 53 6.27 31.56 33.99
CA GLY A 53 5.83 32.47 32.93
C GLY A 53 6.99 33.15 32.23
N VAL A 54 6.82 33.40 30.93
CA VAL A 54 7.68 34.30 30.16
C VAL A 54 6.92 35.59 29.97
N ALA A 55 7.40 36.65 30.64
CA ALA A 55 6.95 38.01 30.44
C ALA A 55 7.63 38.61 29.20
N ALA A 56 6.82 39.22 28.34
CA ALA A 56 7.25 40.03 27.22
C ALA A 56 7.88 41.35 27.70
N ALA A 57 8.95 41.78 27.06
CA ALA A 57 9.45 43.16 27.12
C ALA A 57 9.73 43.66 25.70
N CYS A 58 8.86 44.55 25.23
CA CYS A 58 9.10 45.42 24.09
C CYS A 58 10.17 46.47 24.46
N GLY A 59 11.06 46.78 23.53
CA GLY A 59 12.01 47.89 23.65
C GLY A 59 12.43 48.37 22.26
N ALA A 60 11.68 49.34 21.73
CA ALA A 60 12.07 50.11 20.55
C ALA A 60 13.02 51.24 20.97
N ILE A 61 14.10 51.47 20.22
CA ILE A 61 14.76 52.78 20.13
C ILE A 61 15.06 53.08 18.66
N SER A 62 14.62 54.27 18.27
CA SER A 62 14.71 54.94 16.98
C SER A 62 15.93 55.87 16.93
N ALA A 63 16.55 56.05 15.75
CA ALA A 63 17.09 57.31 15.18
C ALA A 63 17.90 56.95 13.89
N CYS A 64 17.50 57.32 12.66
CA CYS A 64 17.61 58.62 11.93
C CYS A 64 19.06 59.16 11.83
N GLY A 65 19.65 59.58 10.70
CA GLY A 65 19.28 59.78 9.27
C GLY A 65 20.54 60.28 8.49
N ALA A 66 20.74 59.93 7.20
CA ALA A 66 20.47 60.71 5.95
C ALA A 66 21.65 61.62 5.48
N PRO A 67 21.76 62.14 4.22
CA PRO A 67 20.99 61.95 2.97
C PRO A 67 21.82 61.88 1.63
N SER A 68 21.08 61.79 0.49
CA SER A 68 21.26 62.37 -0.87
C SER A 68 21.24 61.34 -2.03
N GLY A 69 20.46 61.44 -3.10
CA GLY A 69 19.46 62.41 -3.56
C GLY A 69 18.73 61.89 -4.83
N ASP A 70 17.52 62.44 -5.08
CA ASP A 70 16.66 62.47 -6.27
C ASP A 70 16.75 61.41 -7.39
N GLU A 71 15.62 60.73 -7.66
CA GLU A 71 14.82 60.94 -8.89
C GLU A 71 13.42 60.31 -8.78
N GLY A 72 12.41 61.03 -9.25
CA GLY A 72 10.99 60.76 -9.04
C GLY A 72 10.33 59.81 -10.05
N GLY A 73 9.39 59.02 -9.52
CA GLY A 73 8.01 58.93 -10.03
C GLY A 73 7.71 58.04 -11.25
N GLY A 74 7.24 56.82 -11.00
CA GLY A 74 6.53 56.01 -12.00
C GLY A 74 5.99 54.70 -11.44
N LYS A 75 4.75 54.71 -10.95
CA LYS A 75 4.01 53.54 -10.44
C LYS A 75 3.88 52.45 -11.52
N GLY A 76 4.57 51.33 -11.32
CA GLY A 76 4.23 50.03 -11.91
C GLY A 76 4.25 49.02 -10.76
N GLY A 77 3.07 48.53 -10.35
CA GLY A 77 2.96 47.52 -9.30
C GLY A 77 3.69 46.26 -9.74
N ALA A 78 4.88 46.05 -9.19
CA ALA A 78 5.56 44.77 -9.28
C ALA A 78 4.72 43.77 -8.48
N THR A 79 3.91 43.00 -9.20
CA THR A 79 3.49 41.67 -8.77
C THR A 79 4.74 40.96 -8.28
N ALA A 80 4.78 40.65 -6.99
CA ALA A 80 5.77 39.75 -6.42
C ALA A 80 5.77 38.50 -7.28
N SER A 81 6.82 38.35 -8.09
CA SER A 81 7.04 37.16 -8.88
C SER A 81 7.18 36.03 -7.88
N ALA A 82 6.12 35.26 -7.70
CA ALA A 82 6.19 34.02 -6.95
C ALA A 82 7.31 33.22 -7.58
N SER A 83 8.39 32.98 -6.82
CA SER A 83 9.41 32.03 -7.23
C SER A 83 8.68 30.75 -7.68
N PRO A 84 8.98 30.19 -8.85
CA PRO A 84 8.33 28.97 -9.28
C PRO A 84 8.52 27.94 -8.18
N THR A 85 7.43 27.47 -7.59
CA THR A 85 7.45 26.41 -6.58
C THR A 85 8.25 25.27 -7.19
N LYS A 86 9.42 24.96 -6.63
CA LYS A 86 10.31 23.92 -7.13
C LYS A 86 9.49 22.62 -7.16
N MET A 87 9.07 22.19 -8.34
CA MET A 87 8.29 20.98 -8.50
C MET A 87 9.16 19.78 -8.11
N GLY A 88 8.62 18.88 -7.29
CA GLY A 88 9.33 17.67 -6.83
C GLY A 88 9.76 16.72 -7.96
N PRO A 89 10.44 15.61 -7.63
CA PRO A 89 10.99 14.67 -8.60
C PRO A 89 9.88 13.88 -9.35
N ARG A 90 9.40 14.42 -10.48
CA ARG A 90 8.27 13.82 -11.22
C ARG A 90 8.62 12.67 -12.17
N GLY A 91 9.89 12.43 -12.44
CA GLY A 91 10.35 11.41 -13.40
C GLY A 91 10.19 11.83 -14.87
N LEU A 92 10.67 10.97 -15.77
CA LEU A 92 10.43 11.09 -17.22
C LEU A 92 8.91 11.08 -17.50
N GLY A 93 8.40 12.11 -18.15
CA GLY A 93 6.98 12.22 -18.50
C GLY A 93 6.03 12.40 -17.32
N GLY A 94 6.55 12.72 -16.12
CA GLY A 94 5.71 12.84 -14.92
C GLY A 94 5.31 11.51 -14.27
N LYS A 95 5.79 10.38 -14.82
CA LYS A 95 5.30 9.04 -14.48
C LYS A 95 5.58 8.59 -13.05
N LEU A 96 6.61 9.12 -12.37
CA LEU A 96 6.93 8.71 -11.00
C LEU A 96 6.08 9.42 -9.95
N PHE A 97 5.52 10.57 -10.33
CA PHE A 97 4.80 11.47 -9.43
C PHE A 97 3.49 10.86 -8.95
N ASP A 98 3.16 11.07 -7.66
CA ASP A 98 1.90 10.63 -7.03
C ASP A 98 1.70 9.10 -7.02
N GLY A 99 2.72 8.36 -7.49
CA GLY A 99 2.75 6.91 -7.50
C GLY A 99 3.47 6.33 -6.28
N ILE A 100 3.00 5.18 -5.83
CA ILE A 100 3.74 4.32 -4.90
C ILE A 100 4.45 3.25 -5.73
N TRP A 101 5.73 3.05 -5.44
CA TRP A 101 6.61 2.14 -6.17
C TRP A 101 7.26 1.13 -5.24
N THR A 102 7.47 -0.09 -5.71
CA THR A 102 8.30 -1.12 -5.10
C THR A 102 9.36 -1.57 -6.11
N PHE A 103 10.10 -2.62 -5.81
CA PHE A 103 10.99 -3.28 -6.75
C PHE A 103 10.29 -4.40 -7.49
N ASP A 104 10.55 -4.48 -8.79
CA ASP A 104 10.20 -5.61 -9.67
C ASP A 104 10.69 -6.92 -9.03
N ASP A 105 9.77 -7.86 -8.82
CA ASP A 105 10.01 -9.15 -8.15
C ASP A 105 10.63 -9.02 -6.75
N HIS A 106 10.47 -7.85 -6.11
CA HIS A 106 11.11 -7.52 -4.83
C HIS A 106 12.64 -7.68 -4.84
N THR A 107 13.29 -7.44 -5.99
CA THR A 107 14.74 -7.61 -6.16
C THR A 107 15.50 -6.31 -6.42
N LEU A 108 16.75 -6.26 -5.98
CA LEU A 108 17.73 -5.25 -6.42
C LEU A 108 19.12 -5.86 -6.55
N THR A 109 19.96 -5.30 -7.43
CA THR A 109 21.36 -5.70 -7.59
C THR A 109 22.27 -4.70 -6.90
N VAL A 110 23.09 -5.15 -5.95
CA VAL A 110 24.07 -4.33 -5.22
C VAL A 110 25.43 -5.02 -5.22
N ASP A 111 26.48 -4.30 -5.62
CA ASP A 111 27.84 -4.81 -5.80
C ASP A 111 27.92 -6.06 -6.72
N GLY A 112 27.02 -6.14 -7.70
CA GLY A 112 26.92 -7.28 -8.61
C GLY A 112 26.22 -8.51 -8.05
N GLU A 113 25.73 -8.45 -6.81
CA GLU A 113 24.90 -9.50 -6.19
C GLU A 113 23.42 -9.12 -6.31
N GLU A 114 22.59 -10.05 -6.79
CA GLU A 114 21.14 -9.91 -6.74
C GLU A 114 20.63 -10.23 -5.34
N VAL A 115 19.81 -9.33 -4.81
CA VAL A 115 19.31 -9.36 -3.43
C VAL A 115 17.79 -9.40 -3.50
N HIS A 116 17.22 -10.45 -2.94
CA HIS A 116 15.77 -10.59 -2.81
C HIS A 116 15.30 -10.06 -1.46
N ALA A 117 14.14 -9.39 -1.44
CA ALA A 117 13.50 -9.03 -0.20
C ALA A 117 12.98 -10.28 0.52
N PRO A 118 13.19 -10.43 1.83
CA PRO A 118 12.54 -11.47 2.62
C PRO A 118 11.02 -11.34 2.58
N GLU A 119 10.28 -12.43 2.81
CA GLU A 119 8.80 -12.45 2.78
C GLU A 119 8.15 -11.41 3.72
N ASN A 120 8.81 -11.09 4.83
CA ASN A 120 8.33 -10.11 5.80
C ASN A 120 8.83 -8.67 5.57
N ALA A 121 9.53 -8.43 4.46
CA ALA A 121 9.93 -7.10 4.03
C ALA A 121 8.85 -6.49 3.14
N SER A 122 8.56 -5.21 3.32
CA SER A 122 7.61 -4.47 2.49
C SER A 122 8.25 -3.18 2.00
N PRO A 123 9.24 -3.27 1.10
CA PRO A 123 9.89 -2.08 0.56
C PRO A 123 8.90 -1.29 -0.30
N TRP A 124 8.87 0.03 -0.12
CA TRP A 124 8.12 0.91 -1.00
C TRP A 124 8.72 2.31 -0.98
N MET A 125 8.41 3.10 -2.00
CA MET A 125 8.83 4.48 -2.11
C MET A 125 7.79 5.34 -2.84
N GLU A 126 7.75 6.61 -2.47
CA GLU A 126 6.87 7.63 -3.05
C GLU A 126 7.71 8.86 -3.40
N PHE A 127 7.56 9.34 -4.64
CA PHE A 127 8.17 10.57 -5.12
C PHE A 127 7.19 11.73 -4.92
N ARG A 128 7.48 12.60 -3.94
CA ARG A 128 6.53 13.60 -3.44
C ARG A 128 6.70 14.96 -4.12
N ASP A 129 5.65 15.77 -4.11
CA ASP A 129 5.64 17.13 -4.66
C ASP A 129 6.54 18.11 -3.90
N ASP A 130 6.72 17.86 -2.60
CA ASP A 130 7.55 18.64 -1.67
C ASP A 130 9.07 18.47 -1.90
N GLY A 131 9.48 17.74 -2.94
CA GLY A 131 10.88 17.50 -3.26
C GLY A 131 11.53 16.44 -2.38
N THR A 132 10.76 15.48 -1.87
CA THR A 132 11.28 14.35 -1.09
C THR A 132 10.94 13.00 -1.71
N VAL A 133 11.75 12.00 -1.40
CA VAL A 133 11.36 10.59 -1.51
C VAL A 133 11.12 10.06 -0.11
N ALA A 134 9.94 9.51 0.14
CA ALA A 134 9.59 8.83 1.38
C ALA A 134 9.33 7.36 1.09
N GLY A 135 9.48 6.50 2.11
CA GLY A 135 9.26 5.09 1.90
C GLY A 135 9.66 4.23 3.08
N ASN A 136 9.84 2.94 2.79
CA ASN A 136 10.35 1.94 3.71
C ASN A 136 11.41 1.09 2.99
N TYR A 137 12.55 0.84 3.64
CA TYR A 137 13.60 -0.04 3.12
C TYR A 137 13.24 -1.53 3.20
N GLY A 138 12.13 -1.88 3.84
CA GLY A 138 11.67 -3.22 4.15
C GLY A 138 10.72 -3.13 5.34
N CYS A 139 11.28 -2.83 6.51
CA CYS A 139 10.53 -2.42 7.71
C CYS A 139 11.11 -1.18 8.43
N THR A 140 12.13 -0.53 7.87
CA THR A 140 12.68 0.75 8.35
C THR A 140 12.18 1.90 7.48
N PRO A 141 11.37 2.83 8.02
CA PRO A 141 10.88 3.96 7.26
C PRO A 141 12.01 4.97 6.98
N PHE A 142 11.92 5.68 5.87
CA PHE A 142 12.86 6.72 5.51
C PHE A 142 12.16 7.92 4.86
N ARG A 143 12.83 9.07 4.91
CA ARG A 143 12.51 10.22 4.08
C ARG A 143 13.80 10.96 3.75
N VAL A 144 13.97 11.34 2.50
CA VAL A 144 15.18 12.01 2.01
C VAL A 144 14.81 13.15 1.09
N LYS A 145 15.61 14.21 1.08
CA LYS A 145 15.50 15.23 0.02
C LYS A 145 15.82 14.60 -1.33
N ALA A 146 15.13 15.06 -2.37
CA ALA A 146 15.28 14.54 -3.70
C ALA A 146 15.22 15.66 -4.74
N GLU A 147 16.19 15.66 -5.64
CA GLU A 147 16.24 16.57 -6.78
C GLU A 147 16.40 15.75 -8.06
N LEU A 148 15.44 15.89 -8.97
CA LEU A 148 15.50 15.26 -10.27
C LEU A 148 15.81 16.31 -11.34
N LYS A 149 16.92 16.13 -12.05
CA LYS A 149 17.27 16.90 -13.25
C LYS A 149 17.25 15.97 -14.46
N ALA A 150 16.27 16.18 -15.34
CA ALA A 150 15.99 15.28 -16.47
C ALA A 150 15.82 13.82 -16.00
N THR A 151 16.85 12.98 -16.15
CA THR A 151 16.85 11.57 -15.74
C THR A 151 17.77 11.29 -14.55
N THR A 152 18.42 12.32 -14.01
CA THR A 152 19.38 12.20 -12.90
C THR A 152 18.70 12.60 -11.60
N LEU A 153 18.44 11.61 -10.75
CA LEU A 153 17.93 11.74 -9.40
C LEU A 153 19.10 11.85 -8.41
N THR A 154 19.13 12.94 -7.66
CA THR A 154 20.06 13.18 -6.56
C THR A 154 19.30 13.09 -5.25
N LEU A 155 19.70 12.16 -4.38
CA LEU A 155 19.20 12.08 -3.02
C LEU A 155 20.11 12.89 -2.10
N GLY A 156 19.50 13.69 -1.22
CA GLY A 156 20.20 14.56 -0.28
C GLY A 156 20.03 14.09 1.16
N ASP A 157 20.00 15.06 2.08
CA ASP A 157 19.93 14.79 3.52
C ASP A 157 18.72 13.91 3.89
N GLU A 158 18.95 12.99 4.84
CA GLU A 158 17.88 12.31 5.55
C GLU A 158 17.05 13.31 6.37
N LEU A 159 15.75 13.14 6.31
CA LEU A 159 14.75 13.89 7.06
C LEU A 159 14.02 12.92 7.99
N PRO A 160 13.35 13.44 9.04
CA PRO A 160 12.45 12.61 9.83
C PRO A 160 11.46 11.87 8.93
N ALA A 161 11.34 10.56 9.15
CA ALA A 161 10.35 9.74 8.47
C ALA A 161 8.94 10.30 8.70
N LEU A 162 8.05 10.09 7.73
CA LEU A 162 6.65 10.45 7.92
C LEU A 162 6.07 9.55 9.03
N PRO A 163 5.23 10.11 9.92
CA PRO A 163 4.51 9.27 10.86
C PRO A 163 3.63 8.30 10.06
N PRO A 164 3.46 7.05 10.53
CA PRO A 164 2.46 6.17 9.95
C PRO A 164 1.09 6.89 10.01
N PRO A 165 0.21 6.67 9.04
CA PRO A 165 -1.12 7.25 9.07
C PRO A 165 -1.76 6.92 10.42
N THR A 166 -2.13 7.96 11.17
CA THR A 166 -2.74 7.82 12.50
C THR A 166 -4.15 7.27 12.33
N ALA A 167 -4.30 5.96 12.20
CA ALA A 167 -5.58 5.30 12.35
C ALA A 167 -5.77 4.95 13.81
N THR A 168 -6.80 5.53 14.42
CA THR A 168 -7.27 5.13 15.75
C THR A 168 -8.61 4.44 15.58
N PRO A 169 -8.75 3.16 15.98
CA PRO A 169 -7.69 2.24 16.40
C PRO A 169 -6.82 1.75 15.22
N ALA A 170 -5.61 1.27 15.50
CA ALA A 170 -4.75 0.59 14.53
C ALA A 170 -5.43 -0.70 14.02
N PRO A 171 -5.09 -1.19 12.82
CA PRO A 171 -5.50 -2.54 12.40
C PRO A 171 -5.16 -3.57 13.48
N PRO A 172 -5.89 -4.69 13.59
CA PRO A 172 -5.56 -5.73 14.57
C PRO A 172 -4.06 -6.10 14.48
N ASP A 173 -3.34 -6.01 15.60
CA ASP A 173 -1.89 -6.17 15.70
C ASP A 173 -1.37 -7.53 15.18
N GLU A 174 -2.26 -8.50 14.94
CA GLU A 174 -1.92 -9.83 14.42
C GLU A 174 -1.53 -9.87 12.93
N ALA A 175 -1.69 -8.76 12.18
CA ALA A 175 -1.45 -8.70 10.72
C ALA A 175 -0.37 -7.67 10.30
N THR A 176 0.59 -7.38 11.17
CA THR A 176 1.75 -6.53 10.78
C THR A 176 2.90 -7.44 10.33
N SER A 177 3.17 -7.47 9.02
CA SER A 177 4.31 -8.20 8.43
C SER A 177 5.66 -7.81 9.06
N CYS A 178 5.81 -6.53 9.43
CA CYS A 178 7.05 -6.04 10.01
C CYS A 178 7.22 -6.38 11.50
N PRO A 179 8.30 -7.09 11.89
CA PRO A 179 8.59 -7.35 13.30
C PRO A 179 9.02 -6.06 14.02
N PRO A 180 8.80 -5.98 15.35
CA PRO A 180 9.35 -4.88 16.14
C PRO A 180 10.89 -4.85 16.01
N PRO A 181 11.53 -3.68 16.18
CA PRO A 181 12.96 -3.50 15.93
C PRO A 181 13.85 -4.54 16.63
N GLU A 182 13.49 -4.94 17.84
CA GLU A 182 14.22 -5.91 18.68
C GLU A 182 14.16 -7.35 18.15
N LYS A 183 13.20 -7.66 17.27
CA LYS A 183 12.98 -8.99 16.69
C LYS A 183 13.28 -9.05 15.19
N LYS A 184 13.92 -8.03 14.61
CA LYS A 184 14.32 -8.04 13.21
C LYS A 184 15.32 -9.17 12.95
N SER A 185 15.07 -9.96 11.91
CA SER A 185 16.00 -11.00 11.49
C SER A 185 17.29 -10.37 10.91
N PRO A 186 18.43 -11.09 10.96
CA PRO A 186 19.66 -10.65 10.29
C PRO A 186 19.47 -10.46 8.79
N GLU A 187 18.63 -11.29 8.16
CA GLU A 187 18.32 -11.25 6.74
C GLU A 187 17.60 -9.96 6.36
N LEU A 188 16.53 -9.60 7.08
CA LEU A 188 15.80 -8.34 6.89
C LEU A 188 16.71 -7.13 7.12
N SER A 189 17.55 -7.18 8.16
CA SER A 189 18.50 -6.10 8.46
C SER A 189 19.56 -5.93 7.36
N ASN A 190 20.04 -7.03 6.79
CA ASN A 190 20.98 -7.01 5.68
C ASN A 190 20.33 -6.47 4.39
N PHE A 191 19.10 -6.88 4.09
CA PHE A 191 18.33 -6.34 2.97
C PHE A 191 18.15 -4.83 3.09
N GLU A 192 17.65 -4.35 4.24
CA GLU A 192 17.47 -2.92 4.50
C GLU A 192 18.79 -2.14 4.35
N ALA A 193 19.90 -2.71 4.81
CA ALA A 193 21.23 -2.10 4.67
C ALA A 193 21.68 -2.04 3.21
N LYS A 194 21.45 -3.09 2.41
CA LYS A 194 21.79 -3.11 0.98
C LYS A 194 20.91 -2.15 0.17
N PHE A 195 19.61 -2.07 0.46
CA PHE A 195 18.72 -1.06 -0.13
C PHE A 195 19.19 0.35 0.26
N LYS A 196 19.41 0.64 1.55
CA LYS A 196 19.96 1.94 1.96
C LYS A 196 21.27 2.26 1.23
N LYS A 197 22.19 1.29 1.13
CA LYS A 197 23.43 1.46 0.37
C LYS A 197 23.14 1.82 -1.10
N PHE A 198 22.24 1.11 -1.77
CA PHE A 198 21.88 1.39 -3.17
C PHE A 198 21.45 2.85 -3.39
N PHE A 199 20.56 3.37 -2.53
CA PHE A 199 20.04 4.74 -2.64
C PHE A 199 21.06 5.83 -2.35
N HIS A 200 21.91 5.61 -1.35
CA HIS A 200 22.83 6.65 -0.86
C HIS A 200 24.20 6.63 -1.53
N ARG A 201 24.39 5.77 -2.53
CA ARG A 201 25.68 5.59 -3.21
C ARG A 201 25.72 6.35 -4.55
N GLY A 202 25.84 7.67 -4.43
CA GLY A 202 25.98 8.57 -5.57
C GLY A 202 24.63 8.92 -6.22
N GLN A 203 24.69 9.45 -7.45
CA GLN A 203 23.50 9.84 -8.19
C GLN A 203 22.85 8.63 -8.87
N LEU A 204 21.52 8.66 -8.96
CA LEU A 204 20.71 7.64 -9.62
C LEU A 204 20.30 8.13 -11.00
N LYS A 205 20.61 7.36 -12.04
CA LYS A 205 20.05 7.56 -13.38
C LYS A 205 18.77 6.74 -13.52
N ILE A 206 17.74 7.38 -14.05
CA ILE A 206 16.45 6.77 -14.35
C ILE A 206 16.40 6.44 -15.84
N THR A 207 16.27 5.15 -16.15
CA THR A 207 16.08 4.64 -17.52
C THR A 207 14.77 3.86 -17.61
N GLU A 208 14.38 3.45 -18.81
CA GLU A 208 13.23 2.54 -19.02
C GLU A 208 13.76 1.13 -19.32
N LYS A 209 13.34 0.13 -18.55
CA LYS A 209 13.54 -1.30 -18.85
C LYS A 209 12.35 -1.76 -19.67
N LYS A 210 12.61 -2.36 -20.84
CA LYS A 210 11.59 -3.03 -21.66
C LYS A 210 11.49 -4.48 -21.23
N PHE A 211 10.28 -5.00 -21.08
CA PHE A 211 10.06 -6.42 -20.83
C PHE A 211 9.78 -7.15 -22.14
N GLU A 212 10.45 -8.29 -22.35
CA GLU A 212 10.28 -9.10 -23.57
C GLU A 212 8.96 -9.89 -23.56
N GLN A 213 8.37 -10.13 -22.38
CA GLN A 213 7.05 -10.74 -22.22
C GLN A 213 6.02 -9.69 -21.79
N TYR A 214 5.14 -9.33 -22.73
CA TYR A 214 4.04 -8.41 -22.52
C TYR A 214 2.76 -9.19 -22.17
N SER A 215 2.21 -8.97 -20.99
CA SER A 215 0.79 -9.24 -20.72
C SER A 215 0.05 -7.89 -20.75
N ALA A 216 -1.21 -7.88 -21.17
CA ALA A 216 -2.02 -6.65 -21.22
C ALA A 216 -2.20 -5.95 -19.85
N ALA A 217 -1.85 -6.62 -18.75
CA ALA A 217 -1.94 -6.12 -17.38
C ALA A 217 -0.66 -5.44 -16.87
N SER A 218 0.48 -5.60 -17.56
CA SER A 218 1.76 -5.02 -17.16
C SER A 218 2.20 -3.92 -18.14
N PRO A 219 2.73 -2.78 -17.66
CA PRO A 219 3.24 -1.76 -18.56
C PRO A 219 4.37 -2.35 -19.43
N PRO A 220 4.49 -1.96 -20.71
CA PRO A 220 5.52 -2.50 -21.61
C PRO A 220 6.94 -2.14 -21.16
N THR A 221 7.03 -1.15 -20.27
CA THR A 221 8.28 -0.65 -19.71
C THR A 221 8.11 -0.27 -18.24
N SER A 222 9.13 -0.53 -17.44
CA SER A 222 9.23 -0.03 -16.07
C SER A 222 10.41 0.92 -15.89
N PRO A 223 10.32 1.93 -15.00
CA PRO A 223 11.46 2.73 -14.61
C PRO A 223 12.54 1.85 -13.99
N GLN A 224 13.80 2.09 -14.34
CA GLN A 224 14.95 1.43 -13.76
C GLN A 224 15.89 2.48 -13.19
N LEU A 225 16.28 2.31 -11.94
CA LEU A 225 17.27 3.12 -11.24
C LEU A 225 18.64 2.45 -11.38
N ARG A 226 19.65 3.21 -11.77
CA ARG A 226 21.04 2.75 -11.85
C ARG A 226 21.97 3.78 -11.22
N ASN A 227 22.82 3.35 -10.29
CA ASN A 227 23.84 4.23 -9.71
C ASN A 227 25.17 4.17 -10.48
N GLU A 228 26.10 5.04 -10.11
CA GLU A 228 27.43 5.14 -10.75
C GLU A 228 28.33 3.91 -10.53
N HIS A 229 27.98 3.06 -9.57
CA HIS A 229 28.70 1.84 -9.24
C HIS A 229 28.17 0.60 -9.98
N GLY A 230 27.16 0.78 -10.83
CA GLY A 230 26.57 -0.30 -11.60
C GLY A 230 25.48 -1.08 -10.86
N ASP A 231 25.12 -0.67 -9.64
CA ASP A 231 23.98 -1.21 -8.90
C ASP A 231 22.68 -0.81 -9.63
N VAL A 232 21.67 -1.68 -9.58
CA VAL A 232 20.44 -1.53 -10.37
C VAL A 232 19.23 -1.97 -9.56
N ALA A 233 18.13 -1.25 -9.70
CA ALA A 233 16.81 -1.69 -9.26
C ALA A 233 15.76 -1.32 -10.31
N THR A 234 14.88 -2.26 -10.66
CA THR A 234 13.74 -1.98 -11.54
C THR A 234 12.54 -1.68 -10.64
N LEU A 235 11.82 -0.60 -10.93
CA LEU A 235 10.66 -0.20 -10.14
C LEU A 235 9.38 -0.84 -10.69
N GLU A 236 8.54 -1.31 -9.79
CA GLU A 236 7.19 -1.78 -10.08
C GLU A 236 6.19 -0.83 -9.43
N ILE A 237 5.10 -0.51 -10.15
CA ILE A 237 4.07 0.39 -9.64
C ILE A 237 3.13 -0.36 -8.69
N VAL A 238 3.06 0.10 -7.45
CA VAL A 238 2.08 -0.36 -6.46
C VAL A 238 0.78 0.42 -6.63
N ARG A 239 0.88 1.74 -6.81
CA ARG A 239 -0.30 2.60 -6.95
C ARG A 239 -0.07 3.67 -8.01
N SER A 240 -0.92 3.72 -9.03
CA SER A 240 -1.03 4.86 -9.96
C SER A 240 -2.02 5.91 -9.43
N PRO A 241 -1.84 7.21 -9.69
CA PRO A 241 -2.87 8.22 -9.42
C PRO A 241 -4.21 7.94 -10.12
N ASP A 242 -4.21 7.20 -11.23
CA ASP A 242 -5.41 6.89 -12.02
C ASP A 242 -6.46 6.09 -11.23
N ILE A 243 -6.07 5.44 -10.12
CA ILE A 243 -7.02 4.75 -9.24
C ILE A 243 -8.09 5.70 -8.68
N PHE A 244 -7.77 6.99 -8.56
CA PHE A 244 -8.66 8.00 -8.00
C PHE A 244 -9.61 8.60 -9.05
N GLU A 245 -9.40 8.25 -10.32
CA GLU A 245 -10.18 8.72 -11.47
C GLU A 245 -11.02 7.61 -12.09
N THR A 246 -10.82 6.37 -11.61
CA THR A 246 -11.45 5.18 -12.17
C THR A 246 -12.57 4.69 -11.26
N THR A 247 -13.73 4.39 -11.86
CA THR A 247 -14.77 3.61 -11.19
C THR A 247 -14.50 2.13 -11.43
N PHE A 248 -14.50 1.34 -10.36
CA PHE A 248 -14.20 -0.08 -10.43
C PHE A 248 -15.43 -0.94 -10.12
N GLN A 249 -15.48 -2.14 -10.70
CA GLN A 249 -16.35 -3.23 -10.30
C GLN A 249 -15.54 -4.25 -9.50
N LEU A 250 -16.08 -4.70 -8.37
CA LEU A 250 -15.52 -5.84 -7.65
C LEU A 250 -16.01 -7.11 -8.35
N TYR A 251 -15.12 -7.81 -9.04
CA TYR A 251 -15.53 -8.91 -9.92
C TYR A 251 -15.25 -10.29 -9.35
N GLN A 252 -14.27 -10.42 -8.46
CA GLN A 252 -14.00 -11.67 -7.75
C GLN A 252 -13.40 -11.42 -6.38
N TRP A 253 -13.67 -12.35 -5.48
CA TRP A 253 -12.95 -12.49 -4.22
C TRP A 253 -12.07 -13.73 -4.28
N MET A 254 -11.03 -13.76 -3.45
CA MET A 254 -10.08 -14.85 -3.39
C MET A 254 -9.99 -15.42 -1.98
N GLU A 255 -9.75 -16.73 -1.92
CA GLU A 255 -9.29 -17.45 -0.74
C GLU A 255 -8.20 -18.42 -1.18
N TYR A 256 -6.98 -18.18 -0.74
CA TYR A 256 -5.78 -18.91 -1.14
C TYR A 256 -5.62 -18.95 -2.69
N ASP A 257 -5.79 -20.11 -3.33
CA ASP A 257 -5.70 -20.32 -4.78
C ASP A 257 -7.08 -20.36 -5.47
N HIS A 258 -8.14 -20.18 -4.69
CA HIS A 258 -9.51 -20.17 -5.17
C HIS A 258 -9.98 -18.74 -5.41
N ALA A 259 -10.54 -18.50 -6.60
CA ALA A 259 -11.14 -17.23 -6.96
C ALA A 259 -12.59 -17.45 -7.39
N GLU A 260 -13.50 -16.73 -6.73
CA GLU A 260 -14.93 -16.88 -6.93
C GLU A 260 -15.50 -15.55 -7.42
N PRO A 261 -16.15 -15.53 -8.59
CA PRO A 261 -16.74 -14.32 -9.12
C PRO A 261 -17.93 -13.89 -8.27
N LEU A 262 -18.08 -12.59 -8.06
CA LEU A 262 -19.35 -12.06 -7.57
C LEU A 262 -20.42 -12.28 -8.63
N ARG A 263 -21.66 -12.52 -8.20
CA ARG A 263 -22.77 -12.71 -9.14
C ARG A 263 -23.42 -11.37 -9.50
N SER A 264 -23.23 -10.37 -8.65
CA SER A 264 -23.70 -9.00 -8.80
C SER A 264 -22.65 -8.02 -9.34
N VAL A 265 -21.56 -8.49 -9.99
CA VAL A 265 -20.44 -7.63 -10.47
C VAL A 265 -20.93 -6.35 -11.16
N LYS A 266 -21.90 -6.50 -12.06
CA LYS A 266 -22.44 -5.39 -12.87
C LYS A 266 -23.10 -4.30 -12.03
N ASP A 267 -23.66 -4.70 -10.90
CA ASP A 267 -24.35 -3.81 -9.96
C ASP A 267 -23.40 -3.26 -8.89
N THR A 268 -22.13 -3.70 -8.86
CA THR A 268 -21.11 -3.14 -7.96
C THR A 268 -20.44 -1.92 -8.56
N ALA A 269 -20.13 -0.94 -7.70
CA ALA A 269 -19.32 0.21 -8.06
C ALA A 269 -18.45 0.61 -6.88
N PHE A 270 -17.19 0.91 -7.14
CA PHE A 270 -16.21 1.37 -6.16
C PHE A 270 -15.46 2.58 -6.72
N VAL A 271 -15.52 3.70 -5.99
CA VAL A 271 -14.80 4.92 -6.31
C VAL A 271 -13.91 5.26 -5.12
N PHE A 272 -12.59 5.27 -5.35
CA PHE A 272 -11.59 5.64 -4.35
C PHE A 272 -11.31 7.13 -4.48
N HIS A 273 -11.48 7.87 -3.39
CA HIS A 273 -11.26 9.32 -3.37
C HIS A 273 -9.90 9.65 -2.76
N ARG A 274 -9.29 10.76 -3.23
CA ARG A 274 -8.00 11.25 -2.73
C ARG A 274 -8.02 11.62 -1.25
N ASP A 275 -9.20 11.91 -0.69
CA ASP A 275 -9.39 12.22 0.73
C ASP A 275 -9.45 10.96 1.64
N GLY A 276 -9.27 9.77 1.05
CA GLY A 276 -9.37 8.49 1.77
C GLY A 276 -10.80 8.03 1.99
N THR A 277 -11.79 8.58 1.30
CA THR A 277 -13.15 8.03 1.27
C THR A 277 -13.28 7.00 0.15
N VAL A 278 -14.09 5.96 0.37
CA VAL A 278 -14.57 5.06 -0.68
C VAL A 278 -16.08 5.14 -0.71
N THR A 279 -16.64 5.25 -1.90
CA THR A 279 -18.10 5.28 -2.14
C THR A 279 -18.46 4.37 -3.29
N GLY A 280 -19.72 3.93 -3.32
CA GLY A 280 -20.29 3.29 -4.50
C GLY A 280 -21.45 2.40 -4.13
N ASN A 281 -21.61 1.27 -4.81
CA ASN A 281 -22.71 0.33 -4.63
C ASN A 281 -22.16 -1.09 -4.43
N LEU A 282 -22.73 -1.87 -3.51
CA LEU A 282 -22.31 -3.24 -3.20
C LEU A 282 -23.17 -4.31 -3.91
N GLY A 283 -23.92 -3.93 -4.93
CA GLY A 283 -24.81 -4.78 -5.71
C GLY A 283 -26.30 -4.49 -5.50
N CYS A 284 -26.70 -3.98 -4.34
CA CYS A 284 -28.07 -3.52 -4.09
C CYS A 284 -28.12 -2.11 -3.50
N ASN A 285 -27.29 -1.86 -2.49
CA ASN A 285 -27.25 -0.64 -1.73
C ASN A 285 -25.97 0.14 -1.93
N ASP A 286 -26.12 1.45 -1.81
CA ASP A 286 -25.02 2.38 -1.81
C ASP A 286 -24.29 2.27 -0.47
N PHE A 287 -22.95 2.37 -0.49
CA PHE A 287 -22.12 2.25 0.70
C PHE A 287 -21.07 3.35 0.77
N THR A 288 -20.51 3.51 1.96
CA THR A 288 -19.33 4.33 2.20
C THR A 288 -18.37 3.64 3.16
N ALA A 289 -17.07 3.89 2.98
CA ALA A 289 -16.00 3.48 3.87
C ALA A 289 -14.89 4.53 3.89
N LYS A 290 -13.97 4.43 4.85
CA LYS A 290 -12.67 5.09 4.81
C LYS A 290 -11.61 4.08 4.39
N VAL A 291 -10.68 4.49 3.53
CA VAL A 291 -9.50 3.73 3.14
C VAL A 291 -8.25 4.50 3.56
N TYR A 292 -7.34 3.78 4.19
CA TYR A 292 -6.06 4.32 4.62
C TYR A 292 -4.95 3.62 3.84
N PHE A 293 -4.24 4.38 3.02
CA PHE A 293 -3.06 3.89 2.33
C PHE A 293 -1.82 4.10 3.20
N ASN A 294 -1.07 3.03 3.42
CA ASN A 294 0.20 3.04 4.12
C ASN A 294 1.27 2.39 3.23
N GLY A 295 1.75 3.16 2.24
CA GLY A 295 2.71 2.64 1.26
C GLY A 295 2.11 1.54 0.39
N SER A 296 2.67 0.34 0.50
CA SER A 296 2.25 -0.91 -0.17
C SER A 296 1.03 -1.59 0.46
N HIS A 297 0.55 -1.04 1.58
CA HIS A 297 -0.59 -1.59 2.28
C HIS A 297 -1.78 -0.64 2.31
N LEU A 298 -2.97 -1.21 2.47
CA LEU A 298 -4.17 -0.45 2.80
C LEU A 298 -5.08 -1.21 3.76
N PHE A 299 -5.97 -0.49 4.42
CA PHE A 299 -7.07 -1.07 5.18
C PHE A 299 -8.29 -0.17 5.14
N PHE A 300 -9.46 -0.77 5.36
CA PHE A 300 -10.75 -0.09 5.38
C PHE A 300 -11.24 0.16 6.80
N ARG A 301 -12.01 1.24 7.01
CA ARG A 301 -12.71 1.54 8.26
C ARG A 301 -14.11 2.06 7.98
N ASP A 302 -14.97 1.99 9.00
CA ASP A 302 -16.30 2.59 9.02
C ASP A 302 -17.19 2.21 7.83
N ALA A 303 -16.95 1.03 7.26
CA ALA A 303 -17.70 0.48 6.13
C ALA A 303 -19.15 0.25 6.54
N ARG A 304 -20.07 0.93 5.86
CA ARG A 304 -21.51 0.85 6.13
C ARG A 304 -22.33 1.15 4.88
N LEU A 305 -23.54 0.61 4.85
CA LEU A 305 -24.55 0.99 3.87
C LEU A 305 -25.07 2.41 4.17
N THR A 306 -25.42 3.11 3.10
CA THR A 306 -26.03 4.45 3.11
C THR A 306 -27.47 4.41 2.59
N THR A 307 -27.85 3.32 1.92
CA THR A 307 -29.24 3.02 1.56
C THR A 307 -29.65 1.64 2.09
N HIS A 308 -30.97 1.41 2.16
CA HIS A 308 -31.56 0.15 2.62
C HIS A 308 -32.73 -0.26 1.72
N ARG A 309 -32.40 -0.60 0.48
CA ARG A 309 -33.28 -1.12 -0.56
C ARG A 309 -33.40 -2.63 -0.43
N THR A 310 -34.40 -3.18 -1.11
CA THR A 310 -34.56 -4.63 -1.28
C THR A 310 -34.35 -4.96 -2.75
N CYS A 311 -33.42 -5.88 -3.03
CA CYS A 311 -33.11 -6.36 -4.37
C CYS A 311 -33.27 -7.88 -4.45
N ALA A 312 -32.85 -8.47 -5.57
CA ALA A 312 -32.79 -9.93 -5.71
C ALA A 312 -31.95 -10.55 -4.59
N ALA A 313 -32.33 -11.77 -4.17
CA ALA A 313 -31.68 -12.47 -3.05
C ALA A 313 -30.16 -12.62 -3.25
N GLN A 314 -29.71 -12.80 -4.49
CA GLN A 314 -28.29 -12.91 -4.80
C GLN A 314 -27.53 -11.59 -4.54
N ASN A 315 -28.05 -10.46 -4.99
CA ASN A 315 -27.43 -9.14 -4.77
C ASN A 315 -27.34 -8.83 -3.27
N MET A 316 -28.38 -9.18 -2.51
CA MET A 316 -28.37 -9.01 -1.04
C MET A 316 -27.32 -9.90 -0.36
N ALA A 317 -27.09 -11.11 -0.88
CA ALA A 317 -26.08 -12.03 -0.34
C ALA A 317 -24.65 -11.55 -0.64
N ASP A 318 -24.39 -11.15 -1.88
CA ASP A 318 -23.11 -10.57 -2.31
C ASP A 318 -22.82 -9.28 -1.54
N GLU A 319 -23.79 -8.37 -1.42
CA GLU A 319 -23.68 -7.13 -0.66
C GLU A 319 -23.27 -7.40 0.78
N LYS A 320 -23.96 -8.33 1.45
CA LYS A 320 -23.68 -8.69 2.83
C LYS A 320 -22.24 -9.21 2.98
N PHE A 321 -21.84 -10.12 2.10
CA PHE A 321 -20.50 -10.69 2.10
C PHE A 321 -19.40 -9.62 1.92
N VAL A 322 -19.56 -8.74 0.93
CA VAL A 322 -18.59 -7.68 0.67
C VAL A 322 -18.54 -6.69 1.83
N LEU A 323 -19.70 -6.29 2.36
CA LEU A 323 -19.76 -5.39 3.51
C LEU A 323 -19.06 -5.98 4.74
N GLU A 324 -19.35 -7.23 5.09
CA GLU A 324 -18.70 -7.93 6.20
C GLU A 324 -17.19 -8.02 6.00
N THR A 325 -16.73 -8.25 4.77
CA THR A 325 -15.30 -8.27 4.42
C THR A 325 -14.63 -6.92 4.64
N LEU A 326 -15.24 -5.82 4.18
CA LEU A 326 -14.73 -4.48 4.41
C LEU A 326 -14.74 -4.10 5.91
N GLN A 327 -15.74 -4.58 6.67
CA GLN A 327 -15.86 -4.34 8.11
C GLN A 327 -14.82 -5.07 8.95
N ARG A 328 -14.25 -6.19 8.46
CA ARG A 328 -13.13 -6.87 9.11
C ARG A 328 -11.88 -6.00 9.21
N SER A 329 -11.75 -4.95 8.38
CA SER A 329 -10.64 -4.00 8.43
C SER A 329 -9.27 -4.70 8.38
N LEU A 330 -9.15 -5.72 7.52
CA LEU A 330 -7.87 -6.41 7.34
C LEU A 330 -6.83 -5.47 6.76
N ASN A 331 -5.56 -5.75 7.06
CA ASN A 331 -4.43 -5.12 6.41
C ASN A 331 -4.18 -5.85 5.08
N TYR A 332 -4.23 -5.14 3.96
CA TYR A 332 -4.05 -5.72 2.63
C TYR A 332 -2.76 -5.21 2.01
N PHE A 333 -1.94 -6.11 1.45
CA PHE A 333 -1.08 -5.76 0.32
C PHE A 333 -1.97 -5.41 -0.87
N TYR A 334 -1.60 -4.37 -1.62
CA TYR A 334 -2.35 -4.02 -2.82
C TYR A 334 -1.43 -3.60 -3.97
N ALA A 335 -1.94 -3.80 -5.18
CA ALA A 335 -1.42 -3.19 -6.40
C ALA A 335 -2.59 -2.64 -7.20
N GLY A 336 -2.52 -1.39 -7.67
CA GLY A 336 -3.65 -0.70 -8.28
C GLY A 336 -3.26 0.33 -9.32
N THR A 337 -3.87 0.23 -10.51
CA THR A 337 -3.81 1.23 -11.57
C THR A 337 -5.22 1.49 -12.11
N GLY A 338 -5.38 2.36 -13.11
CA GLY A 338 -6.67 2.48 -13.82
C GLY A 338 -7.12 1.18 -14.51
N GLY A 339 -6.20 0.22 -14.74
CA GLY A 339 -6.52 -1.08 -15.32
C GLY A 339 -7.13 -2.10 -14.35
N GLY A 340 -7.11 -1.82 -13.04
CA GLY A 340 -7.62 -2.72 -12.02
C GLY A 340 -6.90 -2.57 -10.68
N ILE A 341 -7.49 -3.14 -9.64
CA ILE A 341 -6.90 -3.19 -8.31
C ILE A 341 -6.93 -4.63 -7.81
N TYR A 342 -5.81 -5.08 -7.28
CA TYR A 342 -5.65 -6.33 -6.58
C TYR A 342 -5.35 -6.05 -5.12
N MET A 343 -6.03 -6.76 -4.21
CA MET A 343 -5.78 -6.69 -2.78
C MET A 343 -5.70 -8.11 -2.21
N ARG A 344 -4.73 -8.37 -1.34
CA ARG A 344 -4.56 -9.64 -0.62
C ARG A 344 -4.22 -9.33 0.83
N ASP A 345 -4.90 -9.97 1.77
CA ASP A 345 -4.63 -9.74 3.18
C ASP A 345 -3.20 -10.19 3.56
N ASP A 346 -2.61 -9.42 4.47
CA ASP A 346 -1.27 -9.63 4.98
C ASP A 346 -1.33 -10.61 6.15
N VAL A 347 -1.67 -11.86 5.83
CA VAL A 347 -1.58 -12.98 6.78
C VAL A 347 -0.25 -13.69 6.56
N GLY A 348 0.48 -13.98 7.64
CA GLY A 348 1.78 -14.68 7.59
C GLY A 348 1.72 -16.13 7.08
N SER A 349 0.62 -16.57 6.47
CA SER A 349 0.46 -17.86 5.82
C SER A 349 -0.43 -17.73 4.59
N GLU A 350 0.13 -18.03 3.43
CA GLU A 350 -0.56 -17.90 2.14
C GLU A 350 -1.88 -18.67 2.07
N TYR A 351 -1.97 -19.83 2.73
CA TYR A 351 -3.15 -20.70 2.77
C TYR A 351 -4.38 -20.12 3.46
N ARG A 352 -4.21 -19.01 4.18
CA ARG A 352 -5.31 -18.30 4.84
C ARG A 352 -5.62 -16.97 4.17
N ALA A 353 -4.90 -16.65 3.09
CA ALA A 353 -4.97 -15.33 2.53
C ALA A 353 -6.27 -15.14 1.78
N THR A 354 -7.00 -14.09 2.11
CA THR A 354 -8.18 -13.64 1.40
C THR A 354 -7.88 -12.39 0.59
N GLY A 355 -8.63 -12.17 -0.49
CA GLY A 355 -8.36 -11.03 -1.35
C GLY A 355 -9.57 -10.55 -2.14
N LEU A 356 -9.41 -9.36 -2.73
CA LEU A 356 -10.41 -8.68 -3.53
C LEU A 356 -9.78 -8.27 -4.84
N GLN A 357 -10.46 -8.51 -5.96
CA GLN A 357 -10.02 -8.04 -7.26
C GLN A 357 -11.07 -7.18 -7.95
N PHE A 358 -10.57 -6.06 -8.46
CA PHE A 358 -11.32 -5.01 -9.07
C PHE A 358 -10.90 -4.84 -10.51
N ARG A 359 -11.86 -4.61 -11.39
CA ARG A 359 -11.64 -4.24 -12.79
C ARG A 359 -12.28 -2.88 -13.05
N PRO A 360 -11.79 -2.10 -14.03
CA PRO A 360 -12.49 -0.87 -14.41
C PRO A 360 -13.91 -1.20 -14.86
N ALA A 361 -14.87 -0.39 -14.43
CA ALA A 361 -16.22 -0.44 -14.98
C ALA A 361 -16.14 -0.04 -16.46
N THR A 362 -16.73 -0.84 -17.35
CA THR A 362 -16.84 -0.50 -18.77
C THR A 362 -18.19 0.17 -19.04
N ASP A 363 -18.21 1.17 -19.92
CA ASP A 363 -19.45 1.88 -20.32
C ASP A 363 -20.52 0.95 -20.93
N THR A 364 -20.18 -0.30 -21.27
CA THR A 364 -21.10 -1.29 -21.83
C THR A 364 -21.95 -2.03 -20.80
N ASP A 365 -21.75 -1.80 -19.50
CA ASP A 365 -22.51 -2.45 -18.41
C ASP A 365 -23.47 -1.48 -17.67
N GLN A 366 -23.71 -0.26 -18.18
CA GLN A 366 -24.76 0.66 -17.69
C GLN A 366 -26.10 0.52 -18.42
#